data_AF-A0A847A704-F1
#
_entry.id   AF-A0A847A704-F1
#
_cell.length_a   1.000
_cell.length_b   1.000
_cell.length_c   1.000
_cell.angle_alpha   90.00
_cell.angle_beta   90.00
_cell.angle_gamma   90.00
#
_symmetry.space_group_name_H-M   'P 1'
#
loop_
_entity.id
_entity.type
_entity.pdbx_description
1 polymer ?
#
loop_
_entity_poly.entity_id
_entity_poly.type
_entity_poly.pdbx_seq_one_letter_code
_entity_poly.pdbx_strand_id
1 'polypeptide(L)'
;MYLPESFDRLATLFRKLPGVGAKTARRMAFFIIQQPASYAEELAAVLSGLRDGILICEECGNITDRQPCGICTDMLRDRKTICAVESVEDLISIEQAGIFTGLYHVLGGRVSPLDGEDLDEESLARLERRIDEEEAEEVIVAVNPRLEG
;
A
#
# COMPACT_ATOMS: atom_id res chain seq x y z
N MET A 1 -30.94 -2.29 23.66
CA MET A 1 -30.93 -1.08 22.80
C MET A 1 -31.13 -1.58 21.38
N TYR A 2 -32.24 -1.20 20.73
CA TYR A 2 -32.58 -1.66 19.38
C TYR A 2 -32.04 -0.66 18.36
N LEU A 3 -31.17 -1.11 17.47
CA LEU A 3 -30.74 -0.36 16.29
C LEU A 3 -31.13 -1.17 15.05
N PRO A 4 -31.39 -0.51 13.91
CA PRO A 4 -31.70 -1.21 12.66
C PRO A 4 -30.56 -2.16 12.26
N GLU A 5 -30.90 -3.30 11.68
CA GLU A 5 -29.91 -4.31 11.25
C GLU A 5 -28.84 -3.72 10.29
N SER A 6 -29.26 -2.82 9.40
CA SER A 6 -28.35 -2.12 8.47
C SER A 6 -27.26 -1.32 9.20
N PHE A 7 -27.59 -0.70 10.33
CA PHE A 7 -26.63 0.02 11.16
C PHE A 7 -25.62 -0.93 11.80
N ASP A 8 -26.11 -1.99 12.44
CA ASP A 8 -25.24 -2.94 13.15
C ASP A 8 -24.30 -3.68 12.21
N ARG A 9 -24.78 -3.98 10.99
CA ARG A 9 -23.95 -4.57 9.93
C ARG A 9 -22.82 -3.63 9.50
N LEU A 10 -23.12 -2.35 9.26
CA LEU A 10 -22.10 -1.36 8.89
C LEU A 10 -21.07 -1.17 10.01
N ALA A 11 -21.52 -1.00 11.25
CA ALA A 11 -20.63 -0.86 12.41
C ALA A 11 -19.75 -2.11 12.60
N THR A 12 -20.28 -3.31 12.32
CA THR A 12 -19.49 -4.55 12.38
C THR A 12 -18.40 -4.59 11.30
N LEU A 13 -18.70 -4.12 10.08
CA LEU A 13 -17.70 -4.02 9.01
C LEU A 13 -16.63 -2.99 9.33
N PHE A 14 -16.98 -1.79 9.81
CA PHE A 14 -16.00 -0.79 10.21
C PHE A 14 -15.08 -1.26 11.33
N ARG A 15 -15.56 -2.10 12.25
CA ARG A 15 -14.72 -2.67 13.32
C ARG A 15 -13.64 -3.64 12.79
N LYS A 16 -13.74 -4.11 11.55
CA LYS A 16 -12.70 -4.94 10.93
C LYS A 16 -11.53 -4.12 10.39
N LEU A 17 -11.65 -2.79 10.31
CA LEU A 17 -10.57 -1.93 9.87
C LEU A 17 -9.48 -1.82 10.95
N PRO A 18 -8.20 -1.78 10.57
CA PRO A 18 -7.10 -1.65 11.53
C PRO A 18 -7.27 -0.35 12.34
N GLY A 19 -7.05 -0.43 13.66
CA GLY A 19 -7.19 0.71 14.57
C GLY A 19 -8.63 1.13 14.92
N VAL A 20 -9.67 0.46 14.39
CA VAL A 20 -11.07 0.85 14.62
C VAL A 20 -11.76 -0.04 15.66
N GLY A 21 -11.86 0.46 16.90
CA GLY A 21 -12.61 -0.19 17.96
C GLY A 21 -14.15 -0.04 17.85
N ALA A 22 -14.90 -0.82 18.63
CA ALA A 22 -16.37 -0.84 18.58
C ALA A 22 -17.04 0.54 18.79
N LYS A 23 -16.47 1.36 19.69
CA LYS A 23 -16.96 2.74 19.93
C LYS A 23 -16.75 3.63 18.71
N THR A 24 -15.58 3.56 18.08
CA THR A 24 -15.24 4.31 16.87
C THR A 24 -16.09 3.87 15.68
N ALA A 25 -16.26 2.56 15.48
CA ALA A 25 -17.08 2.01 14.41
C ALA A 25 -18.55 2.48 14.49
N ARG A 26 -19.15 2.50 15.68
CA ARG A 26 -20.50 3.06 15.88
C ARG A 26 -20.57 4.55 15.58
N ARG A 27 -19.55 5.33 15.98
CA ARG A 27 -19.49 6.77 15.66
C ARG A 27 -19.43 7.00 14.15
N MET A 28 -18.64 6.21 13.42
CA MET A 28 -18.57 6.26 11.96
C MET A 28 -19.94 5.92 11.34
N ALA A 29 -20.60 4.85 11.77
CA ALA A 29 -21.93 4.49 11.26
C ALA A 29 -22.98 5.59 11.50
N PHE A 30 -22.99 6.22 12.68
CA PHE A 30 -23.87 7.37 12.94
C PHE A 30 -23.52 8.59 12.09
N PHE A 31 -22.25 8.84 11.82
CA PHE A 31 -21.83 9.93 10.95
C PHE A 31 -22.40 9.76 9.54
N ILE A 32 -22.34 8.55 8.96
CA ILE A 32 -22.91 8.27 7.62
C ILE A 32 -24.41 8.58 7.58
N ILE A 33 -25.17 8.20 8.62
CA ILE A 33 -26.62 8.48 8.69
C ILE A 33 -26.94 9.97 8.70
N GLN A 34 -26.04 10.79 9.25
CA GLN A 34 -26.21 12.24 9.34
C GLN A 34 -25.81 12.96 8.03
N GLN A 35 -25.20 12.25 7.08
CA GLN A 35 -24.82 12.83 5.79
C GLN A 35 -25.97 12.79 4.78
N PRO A 36 -25.93 13.64 3.73
CA PRO A 36 -26.81 13.50 2.58
C PRO A 36 -26.67 12.12 1.92
N ALA A 37 -27.75 11.62 1.29
CA ALA A 37 -27.74 10.32 0.61
C ALA A 37 -26.60 10.18 -0.41
N SER A 38 -26.28 11.27 -1.13
CA SER A 38 -25.19 11.31 -2.12
C SER A 38 -23.82 10.94 -1.53
N TYR A 39 -23.56 11.25 -0.26
CA TYR A 39 -22.29 10.90 0.39
C TYR A 39 -22.15 9.38 0.56
N ALA A 40 -23.23 8.72 0.98
CA ALA A 40 -23.23 7.27 1.15
C ALA A 40 -23.12 6.55 -0.21
N GLU A 41 -23.77 7.09 -1.24
CA GLU A 41 -23.69 6.58 -2.62
C GLU A 41 -22.27 6.71 -3.19
N GLU A 42 -21.65 7.89 -3.05
CA GLU A 42 -20.27 8.13 -3.49
C GLU A 42 -19.27 7.21 -2.76
N LEU A 43 -19.38 7.12 -1.43
CA LEU A 43 -18.53 6.24 -0.63
C LEU A 43 -18.68 4.78 -1.06
N ALA A 44 -19.91 4.31 -1.30
CA ALA A 44 -20.16 2.95 -1.76
C ALA A 44 -19.56 2.70 -3.15
N ALA A 45 -19.67 3.66 -4.06
CA ALA A 45 -19.08 3.56 -5.41
C ALA A 45 -17.54 3.48 -5.35
N VAL A 46 -16.90 4.38 -4.59
CA VAL A 46 -15.44 4.38 -4.41
C VAL A 46 -14.94 3.09 -3.78
N LEU A 47 -15.60 2.61 -2.72
CA LEU A 47 -15.22 1.35 -2.07
C LEU A 47 -15.39 0.15 -2.99
N SER A 48 -16.45 0.12 -3.80
CA SER A 48 -16.72 -0.98 -4.72
C SER A 48 -15.72 -1.02 -5.88
N GLY A 49 -15.32 0.16 -6.40
CA GLY A 49 -14.36 0.28 -7.49
C GLY A 49 -12.90 0.37 -7.05
N LEU A 50 -12.60 0.38 -5.75
CA LEU A 50 -11.24 0.62 -5.24
C LEU A 50 -10.21 -0.36 -5.81
N ARG A 51 -10.60 -1.64 -5.97
CA ARG A 51 -9.71 -2.67 -6.54
C ARG A 51 -9.59 -2.60 -8.06
N ASP A 52 -10.59 -2.06 -8.74
CA ASP A 52 -10.66 -2.10 -10.22
C ASP A 52 -9.71 -1.08 -10.88
N GLY A 53 -9.37 -0.01 -10.16
CA GLY A 53 -8.46 1.04 -10.63
C GLY A 53 -7.02 0.94 -10.14
N ILE A 54 -6.69 -0.03 -9.28
CA ILE A 54 -5.36 -0.17 -8.69
C ILE A 54 -4.60 -1.28 -9.43
N LEU A 55 -3.51 -0.88 -10.09
CA LEU A 55 -2.51 -1.76 -10.70
C LEU A 55 -1.28 -1.85 -9.79
N ILE A 56 -0.55 -2.96 -9.91
CA ILE A 56 0.78 -3.12 -9.32
C ILE A 56 1.81 -2.88 -10.40
N CYS A 57 2.66 -1.87 -10.23
CA CYS A 57 3.72 -1.52 -11.17
C CYS A 57 4.59 -2.74 -11.49
N GLU A 58 4.72 -3.09 -12.76
CA GLU A 58 5.49 -4.27 -13.19
C GLU A 58 6.99 -4.11 -12.94
N GLU A 59 7.49 -2.87 -12.89
CA GLU A 59 8.90 -2.58 -12.64
C GLU A 59 9.27 -2.56 -11.16
N CYS A 60 8.38 -2.03 -10.30
CA CYS A 60 8.75 -1.70 -8.91
C CYS A 60 7.83 -2.23 -7.83
N GLY A 61 6.70 -2.85 -8.18
CA GLY A 61 5.74 -3.35 -7.20
C GLY A 61 4.91 -2.28 -6.45
N ASN A 62 5.05 -0.99 -6.79
CA ASN A 62 4.22 0.08 -6.22
C ASN A 62 2.77 0.00 -6.73
N ILE A 63 1.80 0.49 -5.95
CA ILE A 63 0.43 0.72 -6.44
C ILE A 63 0.39 1.93 -7.38
N THR A 64 -0.37 1.81 -8.45
CA THR A 64 -0.48 2.87 -9.46
C THR A 64 -1.74 2.72 -10.31
N ASP A 65 -2.11 3.77 -11.02
CA ASP A 65 -3.17 3.79 -12.03
C ASP A 65 -2.62 3.72 -13.47
N ARG A 66 -1.30 3.60 -13.64
CA ARG A 66 -0.60 3.54 -14.94
C ARG A 66 0.61 2.61 -14.93
N GLN A 67 0.99 2.09 -16.09
CA GLN A 67 2.18 1.24 -16.26
C GLN A 67 3.18 1.87 -17.23
N PRO A 68 4.45 2.07 -16.81
CA PRO A 68 4.99 1.99 -15.44
C PRO A 68 4.47 3.12 -14.52
N CYS A 69 4.64 2.97 -13.21
CA CYS A 69 4.18 3.97 -12.25
C CYS A 69 4.91 5.32 -12.39
N GLY A 70 4.37 6.38 -11.79
CA GLY A 70 4.90 7.72 -11.99
C GLY A 70 6.33 7.95 -11.53
N ILE A 71 6.77 7.23 -10.50
CA ILE A 71 8.15 7.24 -10.02
C ILE A 71 9.11 6.65 -11.06
N CYS A 72 8.78 5.51 -11.67
CA CYS A 72 9.69 4.83 -12.59
C CYS A 72 9.83 5.58 -13.94
N THR A 73 8.75 6.27 -14.34
CA THR A 73 8.73 7.11 -15.55
C THR A 73 9.39 8.48 -15.37
N ASP A 74 9.76 8.87 -14.15
CA ASP A 74 10.31 10.19 -13.88
C ASP A 74 11.79 10.26 -14.29
N MET A 75 12.06 11.04 -15.35
CA MET A 75 13.39 11.22 -15.92
C MET A 75 14.32 12.07 -15.06
N LEU A 76 13.80 12.76 -14.04
CA LEU A 76 14.60 13.57 -13.13
C LEU A 76 15.17 12.76 -11.96
N ARG A 77 14.73 11.51 -11.80
CA ARG A 77 15.20 10.62 -10.72
C ARG A 77 16.55 10.00 -11.04
N ASP A 78 17.27 9.72 -9.97
CA ASP A 78 18.51 8.96 -10.04
C ASP A 78 18.21 7.47 -10.25
N ARG A 79 18.48 6.97 -11.46
CA ARG A 79 18.26 5.56 -11.81
C ARG A 79 19.38 4.64 -11.29
N LYS A 80 20.50 5.21 -10.86
CA LYS A 80 21.65 4.45 -10.35
C LYS A 80 21.48 4.00 -8.90
N THR A 81 20.48 4.53 -8.20
CA THR A 81 20.21 4.21 -6.81
C THR A 81 18.80 3.62 -6.66
N ILE A 82 18.71 2.40 -6.15
CA ILE A 82 17.44 1.70 -5.89
C ILE A 82 17.22 1.52 -4.39
N CYS A 83 16.09 1.98 -3.87
CA CYS A 83 15.67 1.77 -2.48
C CYS A 83 14.65 0.61 -2.41
N ALA A 84 15.10 -0.54 -1.92
CA ALA A 84 14.27 -1.70 -1.67
C ALA A 84 13.54 -1.54 -0.32
N VAL A 85 12.21 -1.62 -0.35
CA VAL A 85 11.33 -1.46 0.82
C VAL A 85 10.44 -2.68 1.01
N GLU A 86 9.98 -2.90 2.23
CA GLU A 86 9.11 -4.03 2.58
C GLU A 86 7.72 -3.88 1.94
N SER A 87 7.11 -2.69 2.06
CA SER A 87 5.75 -2.40 1.61
C SER A 87 5.61 -1.09 0.85
N VAL A 88 4.44 -0.92 0.21
CA VAL A 88 4.05 0.35 -0.43
C VAL A 88 3.90 1.49 0.58
N GLU A 89 3.52 1.19 1.83
CA GLU A 89 3.39 2.19 2.88
C GLU A 89 4.76 2.78 3.26
N ASP A 90 5.80 1.95 3.26
CA ASP A 90 7.19 2.39 3.49
C ASP A 90 7.68 3.29 2.34
N LEU A 91 7.40 2.89 1.09
CA LEU A 91 7.69 3.72 -0.09
C LEU A 91 7.05 5.10 0.04
N ILE A 92 5.75 5.16 0.33
CA ILE A 92 5.01 6.43 0.47
C ILE A 92 5.61 7.28 1.59
N SER A 93 6.01 6.66 2.70
CA SER A 93 6.59 7.36 3.84
C SER A 93 7.92 8.03 3.50
N ILE A 94 8.80 7.33 2.78
CA ILE A 94 10.09 7.89 2.33
C ILE A 94 9.88 8.97 1.27
N GLU A 95 8.98 8.74 0.32
CA GLU A 95 8.69 9.68 -0.76
C GLU A 95 8.11 10.99 -0.23
N GLN A 96 7.18 10.94 0.73
CA GLN A 96 6.61 12.12 1.37
C GLN A 96 7.62 12.93 2.18
N ALA A 97 8.69 12.30 2.69
CA ALA A 97 9.77 13.00 3.37
C ALA A 97 10.61 13.85 2.40
N GLY A 98 10.58 13.57 1.10
CA GLY A 98 11.30 14.33 0.08
C GLY A 98 12.83 14.23 0.19
N ILE A 99 13.33 13.19 0.87
CA ILE A 99 14.76 13.01 1.14
C ILE A 99 15.47 12.07 0.15
N PHE A 100 14.71 11.36 -0.67
CA PHE A 100 15.22 10.36 -1.59
C PHE A 100 14.78 10.66 -3.02
N THR A 101 15.73 10.66 -3.95
CA THR A 101 15.51 11.01 -5.35
C THR A 101 15.74 9.85 -6.31
N GLY A 102 16.04 8.66 -5.79
CA GLY A 102 16.25 7.47 -6.59
C GLY A 102 14.97 6.73 -6.94
N LEU A 103 15.13 5.50 -7.43
CA LEU A 103 14.04 4.56 -7.70
C LEU A 103 13.72 3.73 -6.47
N TYR A 104 12.48 3.25 -6.34
CA TYR A 104 12.09 2.31 -5.28
C TYR A 104 11.80 0.94 -5.85
N HIS A 105 11.90 -0.10 -5.02
CA HIS A 105 11.41 -1.44 -5.29
C HIS A 105 10.67 -2.00 -4.09
N VAL A 106 9.45 -2.48 -4.27
CA VAL A 106 8.62 -3.06 -3.20
C VAL A 106 8.80 -4.56 -3.20
N LEU A 107 9.34 -5.09 -2.11
CA LEU A 107 9.62 -6.52 -1.93
C LEU A 107 8.34 -7.33 -1.74
N GLY A 108 7.29 -6.74 -1.16
CA GLY A 108 5.96 -7.37 -1.07
C GLY A 108 5.76 -8.20 0.19
N GLY A 109 6.57 -7.98 1.23
CA GLY A 109 6.52 -8.71 2.49
C GLY A 109 7.89 -8.87 3.13
N ARG A 110 7.96 -9.76 4.12
CA ARG A 110 9.12 -10.04 4.96
C ARG A 110 9.36 -11.55 5.05
N VAL A 111 10.54 -11.94 5.51
CA VAL A 111 10.83 -13.34 5.83
C VAL A 111 10.46 -13.62 7.29
N SER A 112 9.47 -14.48 7.53
CA SER A 112 9.15 -15.00 8.87
C SER A 112 9.27 -16.53 8.87
N PRO A 113 10.42 -17.09 9.29
CA PRO A 113 10.61 -18.54 9.39
C PRO A 113 9.67 -19.19 10.40
N LEU A 114 9.19 -18.42 11.39
CA LEU A 114 8.24 -18.89 12.41
C LEU A 114 6.83 -19.03 11.84
N ASP A 115 6.45 -18.16 10.91
CA ASP A 115 5.13 -18.16 10.27
C ASP A 115 5.13 -18.91 8.93
N GLY A 116 6.30 -19.35 8.44
CA GLY A 116 6.48 -19.99 7.14
C GLY A 116 6.29 -19.02 5.97
N GLU A 117 6.49 -17.72 6.20
CA GLU A 117 6.44 -16.68 5.18
C GLU A 117 7.86 -16.45 4.64
N ASP A 118 8.04 -16.61 3.33
CA ASP A 118 9.27 -16.25 2.61
C ASP A 118 9.01 -15.03 1.72
N LEU A 119 10.09 -14.39 1.29
CA LEU A 119 10.01 -13.33 0.29
C LEU A 119 9.46 -13.90 -1.02
N ASP A 120 8.68 -13.07 -1.72
CA ASP A 120 8.21 -13.39 -3.06
C ASP A 120 9.42 -13.51 -4.00
N GLU A 121 9.72 -14.74 -4.41
CA GLU A 121 10.83 -15.06 -5.33
C GLU A 121 10.71 -14.27 -6.64
N GLU A 122 9.49 -14.01 -7.12
CA GLU A 122 9.26 -13.21 -8.32
C GLU A 122 9.68 -11.75 -8.07
N SER A 123 9.38 -11.22 -6.89
CA SER A 123 9.76 -9.86 -6.50
C SER A 123 11.27 -9.66 -6.41
N LEU A 124 11.99 -10.64 -5.85
CA LEU A 124 13.45 -10.65 -5.80
C LEU A 124 14.05 -10.75 -7.22
N ALA A 125 13.54 -11.66 -8.06
CA ALA A 125 13.99 -11.78 -9.44
C ALA A 125 13.71 -10.52 -10.28
N ARG A 126 12.66 -9.76 -9.97
CA ARG A 126 12.43 -8.43 -10.56
C ARG A 126 13.47 -7.41 -10.09
N LEU A 127 13.82 -7.41 -8.80
CA LEU A 127 14.84 -6.51 -8.26
C LEU A 127 16.20 -6.77 -8.93
N GLU A 128 16.61 -8.03 -9.03
CA GLU A 128 17.86 -8.42 -9.68
C GLU A 128 17.91 -7.94 -11.14
N ARG A 129 16.87 -8.23 -11.93
CA ARG A 129 16.76 -7.75 -13.31
C ARG A 129 16.86 -6.22 -13.39
N ARG A 130 16.23 -5.52 -12.46
CA ARG A 130 16.22 -4.07 -12.46
C ARG A 130 17.56 -3.45 -12.08
N ILE A 131 18.31 -4.10 -11.19
CA ILE A 131 19.70 -3.72 -10.89
C ILE A 131 20.55 -3.81 -12.16
N ASP A 132 20.38 -4.89 -12.94
CA ASP A 132 21.12 -5.07 -14.19
C ASP A 132 20.68 -4.07 -15.28
N GLU A 133 19.36 -3.88 -15.47
CA GLU A 133 18.79 -3.03 -16.53
C GLU A 133 19.11 -1.54 -16.34
N GLU A 134 19.06 -1.04 -15.10
CA GLU A 134 19.41 0.35 -14.78
C GLU A 134 20.92 0.54 -14.59
N GLU A 135 21.69 -0.56 -14.61
CA GLU A 135 23.09 -0.62 -14.23
C GLU A 135 23.29 0.11 -12.87
N ALA A 136 22.49 -0.27 -11.88
CA ALA A 136 22.45 0.39 -10.59
C ALA A 136 23.78 0.25 -9.83
N GLU A 137 24.25 1.35 -9.26
CA GLU A 137 25.51 1.42 -8.51
C GLU A 137 25.30 1.21 -7.01
N GLU A 138 24.10 1.53 -6.50
CA GLU A 138 23.73 1.42 -5.10
C GLU A 138 22.34 0.82 -4.93
N VAL A 139 22.22 -0.11 -3.97
CA VAL A 139 20.94 -0.64 -3.50
C VAL A 139 20.83 -0.37 -2.00
N ILE A 140 19.88 0.49 -1.64
CA ILE A 140 19.55 0.80 -0.25
C ILE A 140 18.49 -0.18 0.21
N VAL A 141 18.74 -0.89 1.31
CA VAL A 141 17.76 -1.77 1.94
C VAL A 141 17.09 -1.02 3.09
N ALA A 142 15.84 -0.59 2.86
CA ALA A 142 15.02 0.21 3.77
C ALA A 142 13.83 -0.58 4.31
N VAL A 143 14.12 -1.77 4.84
CA VAL A 143 13.17 -2.66 5.54
C VAL A 143 13.03 -2.26 7.01
N ASN A 144 11.94 -2.70 7.65
CA ASN A 144 11.73 -2.42 9.08
C ASN A 144 12.83 -3.05 9.94
N PRO A 145 13.40 -2.34 10.94
CA PRO A 145 14.49 -2.84 11.76
C PRO A 145 13.99 -3.83 12.83
N ARG A 146 13.51 -4.99 12.39
CA ARG A 146 13.01 -6.10 13.21
C ARG A 146 13.75 -7.40 12.83
N LEU A 147 13.49 -8.50 13.53
CA LEU A 147 14.18 -9.77 13.26
C LEU A 147 13.86 -10.33 11.87
N GLU A 148 12.68 -10.03 11.36
CA GLU A 148 12.15 -10.49 10.07
C GLU A 148 12.58 -9.61 8.88
N GLY A 149 13.11 -8.41 9.18
CA GLY A 149 13.59 -7.44 8.18
C GLY A 149 15.04 -7.68 7.79
#